data_AF-A0A318INQ6-F1
#
_entry.id   AF-A0A318INQ6-F1
#
_cell.length_a   1.000
_cell.length_b   1.000
_cell.length_c   1.000
_cell.angle_alpha   90.00
_cell.angle_beta   90.00
_cell.angle_gamma   90.00
#
_symmetry.space_group_name_H-M   'P 1'
#
loop_
_entity.id
_entity.type
_entity.pdbx_description
1 polymer ?
#
loop_
_entity_poly.entity_id
_entity_poly.type
_entity_poly.pdbx_seq_one_letter_code
_entity_poly.pdbx_strand_id
1 'polypeptide(L)'
;MLRKLVDYKKLSHEVAARLIELYPYGYGDEDIIMFKNVHGEIIEAVEVKTEDTIYLVKISKSLASFISNFEDNMEKELDGQPESETFESPTDEMEMELNHEEEESEFD
;
A
#
# COMPACT_ATOMS: atom_id res chain seq x y z
N MET A 1 8.79 -4.05 -12.74
CA MET A 1 7.80 -3.31 -11.93
C MET A 1 8.21 -3.41 -10.48
N LEU A 2 8.39 -2.30 -9.77
CA LEU A 2 8.95 -2.30 -8.41
C LEU A 2 7.85 -2.46 -7.36
N ARG A 3 8.11 -3.22 -6.30
CA ARG A 3 7.20 -3.34 -5.14
C ARG A 3 7.84 -2.69 -3.93
N LYS A 4 7.13 -1.78 -3.27
CA LYS A 4 7.66 -1.03 -2.12
C LYS A 4 6.70 -1.09 -0.94
N LEU A 5 7.16 -1.64 0.18
CA LEU A 5 6.43 -1.59 1.44
C LEU A 5 6.62 -0.22 2.09
N VAL A 6 5.53 0.48 2.37
CA VAL A 6 5.52 1.85 2.90
C VAL A 6 4.42 2.00 3.95
N ASP A 7 4.68 2.78 5.01
CA ASP A 7 3.65 3.19 5.95
C ASP A 7 2.85 4.37 5.39
N TYR A 8 1.57 4.47 5.78
CA TYR A 8 0.69 5.58 5.39
C TYR A 8 1.35 6.97 5.55
N LYS A 9 2.04 7.19 6.68
CA LYS A 9 2.69 8.47 7.01
C LYS A 9 3.84 8.85 6.07
N LYS A 10 4.38 7.88 5.33
CA LYS A 10 5.50 8.05 4.40
C LYS A 10 5.06 8.02 2.93
N LEU A 11 3.75 7.89 2.67
CA LEU A 11 3.20 7.99 1.32
C LEU A 11 3.28 9.43 0.82
N SER A 12 3.48 9.57 -0.49
CA SER A 12 3.19 10.85 -1.12
C SER A 12 1.68 11.09 -1.13
N HIS A 13 1.28 12.36 -1.09
CA HIS A 13 -0.12 12.75 -1.16
C HIS A 13 -0.84 12.16 -2.37
N GLU A 14 -0.14 12.03 -3.50
CA GLU A 14 -0.70 11.41 -4.71
C GLU A 14 -1.09 9.95 -4.48
N VAL A 15 -0.19 9.14 -3.91
CA VAL A 15 -0.48 7.72 -3.66
C VAL A 15 -1.50 7.54 -2.54
N ALA A 16 -1.48 8.43 -1.53
CA ALA A 16 -2.50 8.45 -0.49
C ALA A 16 -3.90 8.79 -1.06
N ALA A 17 -3.99 9.77 -1.95
CA ALA A 17 -5.24 10.10 -2.63
C ALA A 17 -5.73 8.92 -3.48
N ARG A 18 -4.84 8.25 -4.22
CA ARG A 18 -5.18 7.02 -4.96
C ARG A 18 -5.72 5.91 -4.06
N LEU A 19 -5.12 5.70 -2.89
CA LEU A 19 -5.61 4.71 -1.94
C LEU A 19 -7.07 5.00 -1.55
N ILE A 20 -7.39 6.27 -1.31
CA ILE A 20 -8.75 6.67 -0.92
C ILE A 20 -9.72 6.61 -2.11
N GLU A 21 -9.29 6.98 -3.30
CA GLU A 21 -10.08 6.85 -4.53
C GLU A 21 -10.44 5.39 -4.82
N LEU A 22 -9.52 4.46 -4.56
CA LEU A 22 -9.71 3.02 -4.73
C LEU A 22 -10.60 2.43 -3.62
N TYR A 23 -10.44 2.92 -2.40
CA TYR A 23 -11.11 2.40 -1.21
C TYR A 23 -11.93 3.48 -0.48
N PRO A 24 -12.94 4.10 -1.13
CA PRO A 24 -13.73 5.18 -0.53
C PRO A 24 -14.58 4.70 0.64
N TYR A 25 -14.92 3.40 0.66
CA TYR A 25 -15.66 2.75 1.74
C TYR A 25 -14.75 1.92 2.66
N GLY A 26 -13.43 2.04 2.50
CA GLY A 26 -12.44 1.18 3.12
C GLY A 26 -12.10 -0.06 2.30
N TYR A 27 -11.12 -0.81 2.81
CA TYR A 27 -10.61 -2.05 2.22
C TYR A 27 -11.31 -3.27 2.84
N GLY A 28 -11.56 -4.30 2.04
CA GLY A 28 -12.08 -5.59 2.53
C GLY A 28 -10.95 -6.55 2.89
N ASP A 29 -11.27 -7.66 3.55
CA ASP A 29 -10.29 -8.70 3.87
C ASP A 29 -9.63 -9.30 2.61
N GLU A 30 -10.33 -9.26 1.47
CA GLU A 30 -9.84 -9.73 0.16
C GLU A 30 -8.72 -8.83 -0.40
N ASP A 31 -8.69 -7.55 -0.02
CA ASP A 31 -7.66 -6.59 -0.42
C ASP A 31 -6.41 -6.65 0.48
N ILE A 32 -6.49 -7.36 1.60
CA ILE A 32 -5.43 -7.42 2.59
C ILE A 32 -4.42 -8.50 2.21
N ILE A 33 -3.21 -8.06 1.92
CA ILE A 33 -2.05 -8.92 1.73
C ILE A 33 -1.38 -9.12 3.08
N MET A 34 -1.43 -10.37 3.57
CA MET A 34 -0.73 -10.78 4.78
C MET A 34 0.53 -11.56 4.44
N PHE A 35 1.66 -11.10 4.96
CA PHE A 35 2.94 -11.81 4.80
C PHE A 35 3.77 -11.72 6.08
N LYS A 36 4.72 -12.65 6.23
CA LYS A 36 5.62 -12.69 7.37
C LYS A 36 6.95 -12.07 7.00
N ASN A 37 7.43 -11.11 7.78
CA ASN A 37 8.74 -10.49 7.55
C ASN A 37 9.90 -11.41 8.01
N VAL A 38 11.14 -10.98 7.77
CA VAL A 38 12.35 -11.71 8.18
C VAL A 38 12.47 -11.90 9.70
N HIS A 39 11.82 -11.06 10.50
CA HIS A 39 11.75 -11.15 11.96
C HIS A 39 10.65 -12.09 12.46
N GLY A 40 9.82 -12.60 11.55
CA GLY A 40 8.71 -13.45 11.86
C GLY A 40 7.43 -12.74 12.32
N GLU A 41 7.35 -11.44 12.10
CA GLU A 41 6.15 -10.65 12.37
C GLU A 41 5.19 -10.72 11.18
N ILE A 42 3.89 -10.79 11.46
CA ILE A 42 2.85 -10.73 10.41
C ILE A 42 2.63 -9.26 10.07
N ILE A 43 2.82 -8.94 8.80
CA ILE A 43 2.57 -7.63 8.21
C ILE A 43 1.35 -7.74 7.32
N GLU A 44 0.40 -6.84 7.55
CA GLU A 44 -0.82 -6.68 6.77
C GLU A 44 -0.65 -5.41 5.92
N ALA A 45 -0.93 -5.49 4.63
CA ALA A 45 -0.80 -4.36 3.71
C ALA A 45 -1.87 -4.39 2.62
N VAL A 46 -2.26 -3.21 2.13
CA VAL A 46 -3.11 -3.06 0.93
C VAL A 46 -2.26 -2.65 -0.27
N GLU A 47 -2.65 -3.09 -1.46
CA GLU A 47 -1.92 -2.80 -2.70
C GLU A 47 -2.44 -1.51 -3.36
N VAL A 48 -1.53 -0.59 -3.69
CA VAL A 48 -1.83 0.62 -4.47
C VAL A 48 -0.93 0.64 -5.69
N LYS A 49 -1.53 0.48 -6.87
CA LYS A 49 -0.81 0.48 -8.15
C LYS A 49 -0.66 1.90 -8.67
N THR A 50 0.58 2.26 -9.00
CA THR A 50 0.92 3.46 -9.77
C THR A 50 1.53 3.05 -11.12
N GLU A 51 1.84 4.00 -11.98
CA GLU A 51 2.35 3.73 -13.34
C GLU A 51 3.64 2.89 -13.33
N ASP A 52 4.56 3.17 -12.40
CA ASP A 52 5.88 2.52 -12.35
C ASP A 52 6.09 1.60 -11.14
N THR A 53 5.32 1.82 -10.07
CA THR A 53 5.56 1.20 -8.74
C THR A 53 4.27 0.67 -8.11
N ILE A 54 4.37 -0.49 -7.49
CA ILE A 54 3.32 -1.07 -6.65
C ILE A 54 3.68 -0.76 -5.20
N TYR A 55 2.84 0.05 -4.54
CA TYR A 55 3.00 0.38 -3.13
C TYR A 55 2.19 -0.59 -2.28
N LEU A 56 2.87 -1.30 -1.39
CA LEU A 56 2.23 -2.08 -0.34
C LEU A 56 2.12 -1.18 0.88
N VAL A 57 0.92 -0.66 1.12
CA VAL A 57 0.66 0.26 2.23
C VAL A 57 0.36 -0.55 3.47
N LYS A 58 1.23 -0.46 4.48
CA LYS A 58 1.04 -1.19 5.73
C LYS A 58 -0.23 -0.74 6.43
N ILE A 59 -1.10 -1.71 6.72
CA ILE A 59 -2.30 -1.51 7.51
C ILE A 59 -1.87 -1.34 8.96
N SER A 60 -2.15 -0.17 9.50
CA SER A 60 -1.88 0.17 10.88
C SER A 60 -3.12 0.84 11.48
N LYS A 61 -3.17 0.93 12.81
CA LYS A 61 -4.24 1.66 13.50
C LYS A 61 -4.38 3.11 13.00
N SER A 62 -3.29 3.73 12.59
CA SER A 62 -3.30 5.08 12.01
C SER A 62 -4.01 5.13 10.66
N LEU A 63 -3.75 4.17 9.77
CA LEU A 63 -4.42 4.10 8.46
C LEU A 63 -5.92 3.82 8.62
N ALA A 64 -6.28 2.85 9.47
CA ALA A 64 -7.69 2.51 9.71
C ALA A 64 -8.46 3.72 10.26
N SER A 65 -7.88 4.42 11.25
CA SER A 65 -8.48 5.65 11.77
C SER A 65 -8.53 6.78 10.75
N PHE A 66 -7.57 6.81 9.82
CA PHE A 66 -7.53 7.81 8.76
C PHE A 66 -8.66 7.61 7.76
N ILE A 67 -8.84 6.38 7.25
CA ILE A 67 -9.91 6.03 6.30
C ILE A 67 -11.29 6.23 6.94
N SER A 68 -11.50 5.78 8.19
CA SER A 68 -12.80 5.94 8.87
C SER A 68 -13.15 7.40 9.16
N ASN A 69 -12.16 8.28 9.32
CA ASN A 69 -12.38 9.71 9.59
C ASN A 69 -12.15 10.56 8.33
N PHE A 70 -11.98 9.96 7.14
CA PHE A 70 -11.59 10.70 5.94
C PHE A 70 -12.67 11.70 5.50
N GLU A 71 -13.96 11.33 5.56
CA GLU A 71 -15.07 12.25 5.29
C GLU A 71 -15.01 13.51 6.17
N ASP A 72 -14.56 13.37 7.43
CA ASP A 72 -14.41 14.48 8.38
C ASP A 72 -13.04 15.19 8.27
N ASN A 73 -12.01 14.54 7.71
CA ASN A 73 -10.63 15.06 7.60
C ASN A 73 -10.33 15.76 6.27
N MET A 74 -11.17 15.64 5.24
CA MET A 74 -11.02 16.39 3.98
C MET A 74 -10.94 17.92 4.21
N GLU A 75 -11.46 18.44 5.33
CA GLU A 75 -11.34 19.86 5.68
C GLU A 75 -9.98 20.25 6.32
N LYS A 76 -9.13 19.31 6.74
CA LYS A 76 -7.96 19.59 7.60
C LYS A 76 -6.59 19.23 7.04
N GLU A 77 -6.50 18.36 6.05
CA GLU A 77 -5.19 17.80 5.63
C GLU A 77 -4.44 18.58 4.54
N LEU A 78 -4.95 19.73 4.10
CA LEU A 78 -4.24 20.60 3.15
C LEU A 78 -3.04 21.36 3.76
N ASP A 79 -2.78 21.24 5.07
CA ASP A 79 -1.81 22.08 5.80
C ASP A 79 -0.62 21.31 6.44
N GLY A 80 -0.52 20.00 6.21
CA GLY A 80 0.48 19.15 6.89
C GLY A 80 1.54 18.58 5.95
N GLN A 81 2.51 19.39 5.51
CA GLN A 81 3.69 18.90 4.81
C GLN A 81 4.40 17.79 5.62
N PRO A 82 4.58 16.56 5.11
CA PRO A 82 5.57 15.67 5.67
C PRO A 82 6.94 16.15 5.18
N GLU A 83 7.71 16.70 6.11
CA GLU A 83 9.12 16.97 5.92
C GLU A 83 9.81 15.72 5.38
N SER A 84 10.59 15.94 4.32
CA SER A 84 11.40 14.95 3.65
C SER A 84 12.42 14.36 4.63
N GLU A 85 12.11 13.22 5.22
CA GLU A 85 13.09 12.46 6.00
C GLU A 85 13.69 11.34 5.14
N THR A 86 14.86 11.70 4.62
CA THR A 86 16.03 10.90 4.23
C THR A 86 15.83 9.41 3.99
N PHE A 87 16.11 9.06 2.74
CA PHE A 87 16.33 7.72 2.18
C PHE A 87 17.34 6.92 3.03
N GLU A 88 16.88 5.94 3.80
CA GLU A 88 17.70 4.78 4.17
C GLU A 88 17.24 3.61 3.33
N SER A 89 18.12 3.19 2.43
CA SER A 89 17.96 2.04 1.55
C SER A 89 18.22 0.76 2.36
N PRO A 90 17.28 -0.17 2.53
CA PRO A 90 17.64 -1.55 2.77
C PRO A 90 17.95 -2.18 1.41
N THR A 91 19.24 -2.30 1.12
CA THR A 91 19.78 -3.36 0.26
C THR A 91 19.29 -4.71 0.81
N ASP A 92 18.29 -5.29 0.19
CA ASP A 92 18.12 -6.75 0.18
C ASP A 92 17.41 -7.13 -1.12
N GLU A 93 18.22 -7.64 -2.03
CA GLU A 93 17.83 -8.25 -3.29
C GLU A 93 16.99 -9.50 -2.98
N MET A 94 15.67 -9.39 -3.13
CA MET A 94 14.83 -10.57 -3.35
C MET A 94 13.98 -10.34 -4.60
N GLU A 95 14.52 -10.74 -5.75
CA GLU A 95 13.72 -11.13 -6.90
C GLU A 95 12.84 -12.32 -6.49
N MET A 96 11.55 -12.07 -6.24
CA MET A 96 10.54 -13.11 -6.30
C MET A 96 9.92 -13.07 -7.69
N GLU A 97 10.37 -13.97 -8.57
CA GLU A 97 9.61 -14.34 -9.77
C GLU A 97 8.32 -15.04 -9.32
N LEU A 98 7.18 -14.36 -9.48
CA LEU A 98 5.87 -14.98 -9.42
C LEU A 98 5.54 -15.44 -10.84
N ASN A 99 5.69 -16.75 -11.09
CA ASN A 99 5.11 -17.40 -12.27
C ASN A 99 3.59 -17.18 -12.24
N HIS A 100 3.10 -16.37 -13.16
CA HIS A 100 1.69 -16.30 -13.51
C HIS A 100 1.48 -17.39 -14.57
N GLU A 101 1.03 -18.58 -14.15
CA GLU A 101 0.50 -19.56 -15.10
C GLU A 101 -0.86 -19.05 -15.60
N GLU A 102 -0.84 -18.48 -16.81
CA GLU A 102 -2.04 -18.31 -17.63
C GLU A 102 -2.51 -19.71 -18.07
N GLU A 103 -3.55 -20.25 -17.44
CA GLU A 103 -4.31 -21.36 -18.04
C GLU A 103 -5.26 -20.76 -19.09
N GLU A 104 -4.83 -20.85 -20.35
CA GLU A 104 -5.65 -20.61 -21.53
C GLU A 104 -6.91 -21.48 -21.51
N SER A 105 -8.04 -20.82 -21.75
CA SER A 105 -9.30 -21.44 -22.11
C SER A 105 -9.20 -22.06 -23.51
N GLU A 106 -9.11 -23.39 -23.62
CA GLU A 106 -9.52 -24.11 -24.83
C GLU A 106 -10.97 -24.61 -24.70
N PHE A 107 -11.79 -24.20 -25.65
CA PHE A 107 -13.19 -24.56 -25.85
C PHE A 107 -13.20 -25.62 -26.97
N ASP A 108 -13.82 -26.79 -26.73
CA ASP A 108 -14.23 -27.74 -27.78
C ASP A 108 -15.77 -27.90 -27.70
#